data_AF-A0A924LDA6-F1
#
_entry.id   AF-A0A924LDA6-F1
#
_cell.length_a   1.000
_cell.length_b   1.000
_cell.length_c   1.000
_cell.angle_alpha   90.00
_cell.angle_beta   90.00
_cell.angle_gamma   90.00
#
_symmetry.space_group_name_H-M   'P 1'
#
loop_
_entity.id
_entity.type
_entity.pdbx_description
1 polymer ?
#
loop_
_entity_poly.entity_id
_entity_poly.type
_entity_poly.pdbx_seq_one_letter_code
_entity_poly.pdbx_strand_id
1 'polypeptide(L)' 'MKVAKAKGRLRGKQPKLSCKQEAHLVSLVHSGEYSTLEVAELFGVGRSTVYRAIERQRIAAKADLAEARTRR' A
#
# COMPACT_ATOMS: atom_id res chain seq x y z
N MET A 1 22.97 9.36 -0.09
CA MET A 1 22.13 8.16 -0.33
C MET A 1 21.27 7.78 0.90
N LYS A 2 20.43 8.68 1.45
CA LYS A 2 19.61 8.38 2.65
C LYS A 2 18.10 8.61 2.50
N VAL A 3 17.67 9.45 1.56
CA VAL A 3 16.24 9.84 1.41
C VAL A 3 15.47 8.93 0.43
N ALA A 4 16.17 8.13 -0.38
CA ALA A 4 15.55 7.32 -1.44
C ALA A 4 14.86 6.02 -0.95
N LYS A 5 15.11 5.59 0.30
CA LYS A 5 14.48 4.36 0.86
C LYS A 5 13.06 4.57 1.39
N ALA A 6 12.65 5.81 1.66
CA ALA A 6 11.30 6.10 2.18
C ALA A 6 10.19 5.96 1.12
N LYS A 7 10.54 5.96 -0.18
CA LYS A 7 9.58 5.85 -1.30
C LYS A 7 9.56 4.48 -1.99
N GLY A 8 10.13 3.43 -1.37
CA GLY A 8 9.93 2.03 -1.76
C GLY A 8 10.26 1.65 -3.21
N ARG A 9 11.08 2.42 -3.94
CA ARG A 9 11.45 2.10 -5.32
C ARG A 9 12.93 1.77 -5.43
N LEU A 10 13.23 0.49 -5.24
CA LEU A 10 14.46 -0.14 -5.68
C LEU A 10 14.04 -1.42 -6.43
N ARG A 11 13.83 -1.28 -7.75
CA ARG A 11 13.69 -2.35 -8.75
C ARG A 11 12.37 -3.16 -8.73
N GLY A 12 11.42 -2.77 -9.58
CA GLY A 12 10.23 -3.54 -9.91
C GLY A 12 9.37 -2.86 -10.99
N LYS A 13 8.50 -3.63 -11.67
CA LYS A 13 7.47 -3.07 -12.56
C LYS A 13 6.57 -2.14 -11.76
N GLN A 14 6.24 -0.98 -12.32
CA GLN A 14 5.34 -0.02 -11.67
C GLN A 14 4.03 -0.74 -11.28
N PRO A 15 3.54 -0.57 -10.05
CA PRO A 15 2.25 -1.11 -9.65
C PRO A 15 1.15 -0.63 -10.60
N LYS A 16 0.16 -1.48 -10.86
CA LYS A 16 -0.97 -1.15 -11.74
C LYS A 16 -1.82 -0.01 -11.18
N LEU A 17 -1.82 0.17 -9.85
CA LEU A 17 -2.56 1.21 -9.15
C LEU A 17 -1.64 2.37 -8.78
N SER A 18 -2.17 3.60 -8.84
CA SER A 18 -1.50 4.77 -8.30
C SER A 18 -1.49 4.75 -6.76
N CYS A 19 -0.58 5.49 -6.12
CA CYS A 19 -0.53 5.58 -4.67
C CYS A 19 -1.86 6.04 -4.04
N LYS A 20 -2.59 6.95 -4.71
CA LYS A 20 -3.92 7.41 -4.26
C LYS A 20 -4.96 6.28 -4.32
N GLN A 21 -4.95 5.50 -5.41
CA GLN A 21 -5.84 4.36 -5.56
C GLN A 21 -5.52 3.25 -4.56
N GLU A 22 -4.24 2.98 -4.28
CA GLU A 22 -3.86 2.01 -3.25
C GLU A 22 -4.34 2.45 -1.86
N ALA A 23 -4.14 3.71 -1.49
CA ALA A 23 -4.63 4.23 -0.21
C ALA A 23 -6.16 4.12 -0.09
N HIS A 24 -6.89 4.46 -1.16
CA HIS A 24 -8.35 4.34 -1.16
C HIS A 24 -8.83 2.88 -1.09
N LEU A 25 -8.21 2.00 -1.87
CA LEU A 25 -8.47 0.55 -1.84
C LEU A 25 -8.28 -0.01 -0.45
N VAL A 26 -7.15 0.32 0.20
CA VAL A 26 -6.85 -0.18 1.54
C VAL A 26 -7.79 0.42 2.57
N SER A 27 -8.21 1.69 2.43
CA SER A 27 -9.25 2.28 3.28
C SER A 27 -10.57 1.52 3.21
N LEU A 28 -10.98 1.08 2.03
CA LEU A 28 -12.21 0.28 1.85
C LEU A 28 -12.08 -1.10 2.49
N VAL A 29 -10.92 -1.76 2.36
CA VAL A 29 -10.69 -3.04 3.06
C VAL A 29 -10.75 -2.85 4.58
N HIS A 30 -10.18 -1.77 5.11
CA HIS A 30 -10.19 -1.51 6.55
C HIS A 30 -11.56 -1.08 7.08
N SER A 31 -12.45 -0.56 6.23
CA SER A 31 -13.82 -0.21 6.63
C SER A 31 -14.61 -1.44 7.09
N GLY A 32 -14.28 -2.63 6.59
CA GLY A 32 -15.01 -3.87 6.88
C GLY A 32 -16.35 -4.00 6.15
N GLU A 33 -16.81 -2.94 5.48
CA GLU A 33 -18.09 -2.89 4.74
C GLU A 33 -18.06 -3.74 3.45
N TYR A 34 -16.86 -3.98 2.90
CA TYR A 34 -16.66 -4.73 1.66
C TYR A 34 -15.71 -5.88 1.89
N SER A 35 -16.05 -7.04 1.32
CA SER A 35 -15.12 -8.17 1.22
C SER A 35 -13.93 -7.83 0.31
N THR A 36 -12.83 -8.57 0.47
CA THR A 36 -11.65 -8.39 -0.39
C THR A 36 -11.91 -8.71 -1.86
N LEU A 37 -12.96 -9.50 -2.15
CA LEU A 37 -13.39 -9.79 -3.52
C LEU A 37 -14.10 -8.58 -4.12
N GLU A 38 -15.08 -8.01 -3.42
CA GLU A 38 -15.84 -6.84 -3.89
C GLU A 38 -14.91 -5.63 -4.10
N VAL A 39 -13.95 -5.42 -3.20
CA VAL A 39 -12.93 -4.38 -3.39
C VAL A 39 -12.07 -4.66 -4.63
N ALA A 40 -11.75 -5.93 -4.92
CA ALA A 40 -10.99 -6.26 -6.12
C ALA A 40 -11.77 -5.95 -7.41
N GLU A 41 -13.06 -6.28 -7.42
CA GLU A 41 -13.98 -6.00 -8.53
C GLU A 41 -14.18 -4.50 -8.76
N LEU A 42 -14.39 -3.71 -7.70
CA LEU A 42 -14.55 -2.26 -7.78
C LEU A 42 -13.35 -1.56 -8.44
N PHE A 43 -12.15 -2.09 -8.26
CA PHE A 43 -10.92 -1.55 -8.83
C PHE A 43 -10.47 -2.24 -10.13
N GLY A 44 -11.20 -3.25 -10.62
CA GLY A 44 -10.82 -4.02 -11.80
C GLY A 44 -9.47 -4.74 -11.64
N VAL A 45 -9.17 -5.23 -10.45
CA VAL A 45 -7.93 -5.93 -10.11
C VAL A 45 -8.19 -7.32 -9.53
N GLY A 46 -7.17 -8.18 -9.50
CA GLY A 46 -7.27 -9.47 -8.80
C GLY A 46 -7.05 -9.32 -7.28
N ARG A 47 -7.57 -10.26 -6.49
CA ARG A 47 -7.38 -10.35 -5.01
C ARG A 47 -5.90 -10.26 -4.59
N SER A 48 -4.99 -10.83 -5.38
CA SER A 48 -3.55 -10.75 -5.14
C SER A 48 -3.01 -9.30 -5.16
N THR A 49 -3.63 -8.43 -5.96
CA THR A 49 -3.27 -6.99 -6.01
C THR A 49 -3.75 -6.27 -4.75
N VAL A 50 -4.94 -6.63 -4.26
CA VAL A 50 -5.49 -6.11 -2.99
C VAL A 50 -4.55 -6.44 -1.83
N TYR A 51 -4.17 -7.72 -1.67
CA TYR A 51 -3.23 -8.11 -0.62
C TYR A 51 -1.87 -7.43 -0.74
N ARG A 52 -1.35 -7.25 -1.97
CA ARG A 52 -0.10 -6.54 -2.19
C ARG A 52 -0.20 -5.04 -1.88
N ALA A 53 -1.34 -4.40 -2.09
CA ALA A 53 -1.56 -3.00 -1.70
C ALA A 53 -1.58 -2.84 -0.17
N ILE A 54 -2.27 -3.74 0.53
CA ILE A 54 -2.27 -3.78 2.01
C ILE A 54 -0.85 -3.96 2.54
N GLU A 55 -0.09 -4.92 2.00
CA GLU A 55 1.29 -5.16 2.44
C GLU A 55 2.20 -3.95 2.17
N ARG A 56 2.07 -3.31 1.01
CA ARG A 56 2.82 -2.07 0.71
C ARG A 56 2.54 -0.97 1.73
N GLN A 57 1.27 -0.78 2.10
CA GLN A 57 0.93 0.23 3.10
C GLN A 57 1.48 -0.13 4.49
N ARG A 58 1.46 -1.41 4.88
CA ARG A 58 2.07 -1.87 6.14
C ARG A 58 3.58 -1.61 6.17
N ILE A 59 4.29 -1.88 5.07
CA ILE A 59 5.72 -1.61 4.94
C ILE A 59 5.98 -0.10 5.02
N ALA A 60 5.18 0.72 4.32
CA ALA A 60 5.30 2.17 4.36
C ALA A 60 5.11 2.72 5.79
N ALA A 61 4.02 2.33 6.47
CA ALA A 61 3.76 2.73 7.85
C ALA A 61 4.89 2.28 8.80
N LYS A 62 5.44 1.07 8.61
CA LYS A 62 6.58 0.59 9.41
C LYS A 62 7.85 1.42 9.16
N ALA A 63 8.10 1.83 7.92
CA ALA A 63 9.22 2.71 7.59
C ALA A 63 9.07 4.09 8.23
N ASP A 64 7.86 4.66 8.20
CA ASP A 64 7.55 5.96 8.83
C ASP A 64 7.78 5.90 10.34
N LEU A 65 7.32 4.83 11.01
CA LEU A 65 7.56 4.61 12.44
C LEU A 65 9.05 4.48 12.79
N ALA A 66 9.83 3.78 11.96
CA ALA A 66 11.26 3.65 12.15
C ALA A 66 11.98 5.00 11.99
N GLU A 67 11.57 5.81 11.01
CA GLU A 67 12.10 7.15 10.80
C GLU A 67 11.76 8.10 11.97
N ALA A 68 10.51 8.06 12.46
CA ALA A 68 10.07 8.84 13.62
C ALA A 68 10.88 8.50 14.89
N ARG A 69 11.18 7.21 15.11
CA ARG A 69 12.00 6.74 16.23
C ARG A 69 13.46 7.20 16.12
N THR A 70 13.98 7.37 14.91
CA THR A 70 15.39 7.77 14.68
C THR A 70 15.61 9.28 14.84
N ARG A 71 14.56 10.09 14.71
CA ARG A 71 14.60 11.56 14.87
C ARG A 71 14.29 12.02 16.30
N ARG A 72 14.01 11.08 17.21
CA ARG A 72 13.70 11.32 18.62
C ARG A 72 14.91 10.96 19.48
#